data_AF-A0A1K1LPD8-F1
#
_entry.id   AF-A0A1K1LPD8-F1
#
_cell.length_a   1.000
_cell.length_b   1.000
_cell.length_c   1.000
_cell.angle_alpha   90.00
_cell.angle_beta   90.00
_cell.angle_gamma   90.00
#
_symmetry.space_group_name_H-M   'P 1'
#
loop_
_entity.id
_entity.type
_entity.pdbx_description
1 polymer ?
#
loop_
_entity_poly.entity_id
_entity_poly.type
_entity_poly.pdbx_seq_one_letter_code
_entity_poly.pdbx_strand_id
1 'polypeptide(L)'
;MKLTVSGYSIKFIQTHPENTYHCKRYVYKFHSPRTQLHYIINADYHKYDFFAVKFYAKKDRRSEGKFSNVVNKGDVNNILVTCAKVIPILLKDFPYASFGFIGSRTIDVRAQKVESYRNNQRYRLYRYHIPQLIGNKTFMHKSFVDTSSYLLLNRNIGGDLKVHENNITEMIIETYPDLLNL
;
A
#
# COMPACT_ATOMS: atom_id res chain seq x y z
N MET A 1 15.50 8.70 13.64
CA MET A 1 15.62 7.25 13.93
C MET A 1 15.94 6.55 12.60
N LYS A 2 17.10 5.90 12.48
CA LYS A 2 17.45 5.05 11.33
C LYS A 2 16.71 3.73 11.50
N LEU A 3 15.98 3.26 10.49
CA LEU A 3 15.29 1.97 10.57
C LEU A 3 16.32 0.86 10.84
N THR A 4 16.17 0.16 11.96
CA THR A 4 17.00 -1.01 12.34
C THR A 4 16.51 -2.30 11.67
N VAL A 5 15.49 -2.23 10.82
CA VAL A 5 14.80 -3.36 10.21
C VAL A 5 15.03 -3.39 8.70
N SER A 6 15.57 -4.50 8.20
CA SER A 6 15.84 -4.71 6.77
C SER A 6 14.63 -5.22 6.00
N GLY A 7 13.57 -5.68 6.68
CA GLY A 7 12.47 -6.43 6.05
C GLY A 7 12.93 -7.78 5.46
N TYR A 8 12.06 -8.41 4.67
CA TYR A 8 12.24 -9.75 4.12
C TYR A 8 12.53 -9.74 2.61
N SER A 9 12.88 -10.93 2.10
CA SER A 9 13.11 -11.18 0.67
C SER A 9 11.78 -11.37 -0.05
N ILE A 10 11.63 -10.71 -1.20
CA ILE A 10 10.40 -10.71 -2.00
C ILE A 10 10.60 -11.56 -3.23
N LYS A 11 9.57 -12.32 -3.61
CA LYS A 11 9.52 -13.07 -4.86
C LYS A 11 8.33 -12.58 -5.67
N PHE A 12 8.58 -12.20 -6.93
CA PHE A 12 7.52 -12.00 -7.91
C PHE A 12 6.80 -13.34 -8.18
N ILE A 13 5.50 -13.27 -8.43
CA ILE A 13 4.66 -14.44 -8.69
C ILE A 13 4.08 -14.39 -10.08
N GLN A 14 3.33 -13.34 -10.38
CA GLN A 14 2.63 -13.21 -11.64
C GLN A 14 2.12 -11.78 -11.84
N THR A 15 1.77 -11.48 -13.08
CA THR A 15 1.00 -10.30 -13.45
C THR A 15 -0.42 -10.74 -13.78
N HIS A 16 -1.41 -10.10 -13.18
CA HIS A 16 -2.79 -10.22 -13.61
C HIS A 16 -3.12 -9.15 -14.65
N PRO A 17 -3.96 -9.49 -15.64
CA PRO A 17 -4.39 -8.57 -16.67
C PRO A 17 -5.29 -7.46 -16.09
N GLU A 18 -5.66 -6.53 -16.95
CA GLU A 18 -6.60 -5.45 -16.67
C GLU A 18 -7.93 -5.96 -16.11
N ASN A 19 -8.53 -5.16 -15.25
CA ASN A 19 -9.93 -5.26 -14.89
C ASN A 19 -10.56 -3.88 -14.77
N THR A 20 -11.83 -3.82 -14.38
CA THR A 20 -12.61 -2.59 -14.24
C THR A 20 -11.96 -1.52 -13.34
N TYR A 21 -11.07 -1.90 -12.43
CA TYR A 21 -10.49 -1.03 -11.40
C TYR A 21 -9.01 -0.70 -11.64
N HIS A 22 -8.25 -1.53 -12.38
CA HIS A 22 -6.82 -1.33 -12.59
C HIS A 22 -6.36 -1.95 -13.92
N CYS A 23 -5.37 -1.29 -14.54
CA CYS A 23 -4.81 -1.70 -15.83
C CYS A 23 -3.99 -2.99 -15.73
N LYS A 24 -3.22 -3.18 -14.64
CA LYS A 24 -2.44 -4.41 -14.38
C LYS A 24 -2.29 -4.61 -12.89
N ARG A 25 -2.09 -5.84 -12.42
CA ARG A 25 -1.69 -6.11 -11.03
C ARG A 25 -0.44 -6.97 -10.99
N TYR A 26 0.58 -6.47 -10.32
CA TYR A 26 1.80 -7.23 -10.05
C TYR A 26 1.69 -7.87 -8.67
N VAL A 27 1.84 -9.19 -8.63
CA VAL A 27 1.70 -9.97 -7.41
C VAL A 27 3.06 -10.45 -6.94
N TYR A 28 3.37 -10.15 -5.69
CA TYR A 28 4.57 -10.60 -5.01
C TYR A 28 4.21 -11.39 -3.76
N LYS A 29 5.14 -12.22 -3.28
CA LYS A 29 5.03 -12.88 -1.98
C LYS A 29 6.31 -12.75 -1.17
N PHE A 30 6.16 -12.83 0.14
CA PHE A 30 7.26 -13.03 1.07
C PHE A 30 6.83 -13.91 2.24
N HIS A 31 7.79 -14.40 3.00
CA HIS A 31 7.57 -15.15 4.24
C HIS A 31 8.12 -14.33 5.41
N SER A 32 7.33 -14.16 6.48
CA SER A 32 7.84 -13.64 7.75
C SER A 32 8.22 -14.82 8.66
N PRO A 33 9.52 -14.99 8.98
CA PRO A 33 9.97 -16.01 9.94
C PRO A 33 9.48 -15.71 11.36
N ARG A 34 9.12 -14.46 11.68
CA ARG A 34 8.62 -14.10 13.02
C ARG A 34 7.17 -14.52 13.21
N THR A 35 6.33 -14.29 12.20
CA THR A 35 4.90 -14.64 12.30
C THR A 35 4.58 -16.04 11.78
N GLN A 36 5.54 -16.67 11.07
CA GLN A 36 5.40 -17.94 10.35
C GLN A 36 4.28 -17.88 9.30
N LEU A 37 4.10 -16.71 8.68
CA LEU A 37 3.07 -16.47 7.67
C LEU A 37 3.68 -16.07 6.34
N HIS A 38 3.03 -16.54 5.28
CA HIS A 38 3.21 -15.99 3.95
C HIS A 38 2.30 -14.78 3.76
N TYR A 39 2.83 -13.74 3.15
CA TYR A 39 2.09 -12.56 2.77
C TYR A 39 2.11 -12.41 1.26
N ILE A 40 1.01 -11.87 0.73
CA ILE A 40 0.87 -11.48 -0.66
C ILE A 40 0.84 -9.96 -0.73
N ILE A 41 1.59 -9.40 -1.67
CA ILE A 41 1.57 -7.97 -2.00
C ILE A 41 0.97 -7.84 -3.39
N ASN A 42 -0.05 -7.02 -3.52
CA ASN A 42 -0.62 -6.59 -4.79
C ASN A 42 -0.16 -5.15 -5.03
N ALA A 43 0.48 -4.92 -6.17
CA ALA A 43 0.70 -3.58 -6.71
C ALA A 43 -0.23 -3.39 -7.91
N ASP A 44 -1.34 -2.71 -7.68
CA ASP A 44 -2.37 -2.44 -8.69
C ASP A 44 -1.95 -1.20 -9.47
N TYR A 45 -1.67 -1.35 -10.76
CA TYR A 45 -1.28 -0.28 -11.67
C TYR A 45 -2.53 0.38 -12.25
N HIS A 46 -2.65 1.69 -12.09
CA HIS A 46 -3.77 2.51 -12.52
C HIS A 46 -3.35 3.53 -13.57
N LYS A 47 -4.34 4.31 -14.05
CA LYS A 47 -4.09 5.53 -14.82
C LYS A 47 -3.15 6.48 -14.07
N TYR A 48 -2.55 7.41 -14.80
CA TYR A 48 -1.62 8.42 -14.27
C TYR A 48 -0.36 7.83 -13.63
N ASP A 49 0.14 6.72 -14.18
CA ASP A 49 1.36 6.04 -13.73
C ASP A 49 1.39 5.85 -12.19
N PHE A 50 0.29 5.31 -11.66
CA PHE A 50 0.09 5.19 -10.22
C PHE A 50 -0.08 3.75 -9.78
N PHE A 51 0.63 3.36 -8.72
CA PHE A 51 0.48 2.05 -8.09
C PHE A 51 -0.18 2.13 -6.72
N ALA A 52 -1.30 1.43 -6.54
CA ALA A 52 -1.85 1.16 -5.22
C ALA A 52 -1.25 -0.14 -4.65
N VAL A 53 -0.45 -0.02 -3.59
CA VAL A 53 0.23 -1.15 -2.93
C VAL A 53 -0.61 -1.63 -1.74
N LYS A 54 -1.07 -2.88 -1.82
CA LYS A 54 -1.89 -3.55 -0.81
C LYS A 54 -1.27 -4.87 -0.40
N PHE A 55 -1.49 -5.32 0.83
CA PHE A 55 -0.99 -6.61 1.28
C PHE A 55 -1.95 -7.31 2.24
N TYR A 56 -1.89 -8.64 2.26
CA TYR A 56 -2.66 -9.50 3.15
C TYR A 56 -1.89 -10.79 3.46
N ALA A 57 -2.24 -11.47 4.56
CA ALA A 57 -1.67 -12.79 4.85
C ALA A 57 -2.32 -13.84 3.93
N LYS A 58 -1.51 -14.70 3.30
CA LYS A 58 -1.96 -15.70 2.30
C LYS A 58 -3.09 -16.61 2.81
N LYS A 59 -3.09 -16.93 4.10
CA LYS A 59 -4.15 -17.72 4.74
C LYS A 59 -5.54 -17.08 4.59
N ASP A 60 -5.60 -15.75 4.50
CA ASP A 60 -6.84 -14.98 4.43
C ASP A 60 -7.27 -14.74 2.97
N ARG A 61 -6.62 -15.35 1.95
CA ARG A 61 -6.88 -15.07 0.52
C ARG A 61 -8.35 -15.16 0.09
N ARG A 62 -9.14 -16.01 0.76
CA ARG A 62 -10.58 -16.26 0.52
C ARG A 62 -11.50 -15.39 1.37
N SER A 63 -10.97 -14.64 2.33
CA SER A 63 -11.75 -13.73 3.16
C SER A 63 -12.06 -12.44 2.39
N GLU A 64 -13.31 -12.00 2.45
CA GLU A 64 -13.71 -10.69 1.93
C GLU A 64 -12.94 -9.55 2.64
N GLY A 65 -12.75 -9.69 3.95
CA GLY A 65 -11.96 -8.79 4.79
C GLY A 65 -10.45 -9.08 4.82
N LYS A 66 -9.87 -9.76 3.82
CA LYS A 66 -8.44 -10.15 3.85
C LYS A 66 -7.47 -8.99 4.03
N PHE A 67 -7.81 -7.84 3.45
CA PHE A 67 -7.02 -6.62 3.62
C PHE A 67 -7.31 -5.94 4.95
N SER A 68 -8.38 -6.28 5.67
CA SER A 68 -8.73 -5.77 6.99
C SER A 68 -8.15 -6.62 8.13
N ASN A 69 -7.82 -7.88 7.86
CA ASN A 69 -7.22 -8.79 8.84
C ASN A 69 -5.75 -8.39 9.10
N VAL A 70 -5.54 -7.48 10.05
CA VAL A 70 -4.20 -7.19 10.58
C VAL A 70 -3.82 -8.33 11.52
N VAL A 71 -2.89 -9.18 11.08
CA VAL A 71 -2.28 -10.16 11.97
C VAL A 71 -1.24 -9.44 12.83
N ASN A 72 -1.67 -8.82 13.92
CA ASN A 72 -0.78 -8.18 14.89
C ASN A 72 -0.04 -9.24 15.73
N LYS A 73 0.93 -9.92 15.11
CA LYS A 73 1.84 -10.90 15.73
C LYS A 73 3.22 -10.28 16.06
N GLY A 74 3.29 -8.97 16.30
CA GLY A 74 4.52 -8.30 16.76
C GLY A 74 5.61 -8.06 15.70
N ASP A 75 5.29 -8.17 14.41
CA ASP A 75 6.27 -8.03 13.30
C ASP A 75 5.86 -7.03 12.21
N VAL A 76 4.97 -6.12 12.55
CA VAL A 76 4.34 -5.19 11.62
C VAL A 76 5.37 -4.34 10.87
N ASN A 77 6.44 -3.91 11.56
CA ASN A 77 7.48 -3.06 10.96
C ASN A 77 8.22 -3.76 9.81
N ASN A 78 8.67 -5.01 10.01
CA ASN A 78 9.36 -5.75 8.94
C ASN A 78 8.42 -6.04 7.76
N ILE A 79 7.16 -6.36 8.05
CA ILE A 79 6.13 -6.57 7.03
C ILE A 79 5.97 -5.31 6.16
N LEU A 80 5.84 -4.13 6.79
CA LEU A 80 5.69 -2.87 6.07
C LEU A 80 6.93 -2.48 5.27
N VAL A 81 8.12 -2.63 5.85
CA VAL A 81 9.39 -2.42 5.15
C VAL A 81 9.48 -3.32 3.92
N THR A 82 9.05 -4.58 4.06
CA THR A 82 9.01 -5.53 2.95
C THR A 82 8.03 -5.06 1.89
N CYS A 83 6.82 -4.65 2.24
CA CYS A 83 5.86 -4.13 1.25
C CYS A 83 6.44 -2.91 0.49
N ALA A 84 7.12 -2.00 1.18
CA ALA A 84 7.72 -0.82 0.58
C ALA A 84 8.88 -1.15 -0.40
N LYS A 85 9.58 -2.28 -0.24
CA LYS A 85 10.63 -2.72 -1.18
C LYS A 85 10.10 -3.03 -2.59
N VAL A 86 8.78 -3.18 -2.77
CA VAL A 86 8.20 -3.32 -4.13
C VAL A 86 8.37 -2.02 -4.93
N ILE A 87 8.43 -0.86 -4.28
CA ILE A 87 8.62 0.45 -4.95
C ILE A 87 9.91 0.48 -5.79
N PRO A 88 11.12 0.28 -5.23
CA PRO A 88 12.33 0.29 -6.04
C PRO A 88 12.42 -0.84 -7.06
N ILE A 89 11.64 -1.93 -6.92
CA ILE A 89 11.54 -2.96 -7.95
C ILE A 89 10.74 -2.42 -9.14
N LEU A 90 9.56 -1.86 -8.89
CA LEU A 90 8.68 -1.32 -9.94
C LEU A 90 9.27 -0.09 -10.63
N LEU A 91 10.01 0.76 -9.91
CA LEU A 91 10.67 1.94 -10.49
C LEU A 91 11.71 1.61 -11.57
N LYS A 92 12.17 0.36 -11.68
CA LYS A 92 13.06 -0.06 -12.78
C LYS A 92 12.34 -0.05 -14.13
N ASP A 93 11.06 -0.43 -14.11
CA ASP A 93 10.22 -0.54 -15.31
C ASP A 93 9.31 0.69 -15.47
N PHE A 94 8.97 1.37 -14.36
CA PHE A 94 8.09 2.52 -14.29
C PHE A 94 8.78 3.69 -13.54
N PRO A 95 9.78 4.35 -14.15
CA PRO A 95 10.64 5.32 -13.44
C PRO A 95 9.92 6.59 -12.97
N TYR A 96 8.75 6.88 -13.55
CA TYR A 96 7.94 8.06 -13.23
C TYR A 96 6.77 7.73 -12.30
N ALA A 97 6.62 6.46 -11.92
CA ALA A 97 5.46 6.02 -11.18
C ALA A 97 5.36 6.66 -9.81
N SER A 98 4.14 7.04 -9.46
CA SER A 98 3.72 7.42 -8.10
C SER A 98 3.10 6.22 -7.39
N PHE A 99 3.09 6.24 -6.05
CA PHE A 99 2.64 5.10 -5.25
C PHE A 99 1.67 5.52 -4.17
N GLY A 100 0.74 4.65 -3.80
CA GLY A 100 -0.17 4.87 -2.69
C GLY A 100 -0.34 3.63 -1.83
N PHE A 101 -0.42 3.86 -0.53
CA PHE A 101 -0.80 2.87 0.47
C PHE A 101 -2.17 3.24 0.99
N ILE A 102 -3.18 2.50 0.56
CA ILE A 102 -4.56 2.77 0.96
C ILE A 102 -4.93 1.79 2.08
N GLY A 103 -5.17 2.32 3.28
CA GLY A 103 -5.42 1.52 4.46
C GLY A 103 -6.84 0.98 4.49
N SER A 104 -7.03 -0.31 4.19
CA SER A 104 -8.29 -0.99 4.52
C SER A 104 -8.53 -0.97 6.03
N ARG A 105 -9.75 -0.62 6.45
CA ARG A 105 -10.16 -0.58 7.87
C ARG A 105 -9.87 -1.91 8.54
N THR A 106 -9.40 -1.92 9.79
CA THR A 106 -9.29 -3.16 10.56
C THR A 106 -10.68 -3.58 11.03
N ILE A 107 -11.05 -4.84 10.81
CA ILE A 107 -12.30 -5.41 11.34
C ILE A 107 -11.90 -6.45 12.39
N ASP A 108 -12.15 -6.17 13.66
CA ASP A 108 -11.96 -7.13 14.74
C ASP A 108 -13.26 -7.90 14.98
N VAL A 109 -13.34 -9.09 14.38
CA VAL A 109 -14.51 -9.96 14.47
C VAL A 109 -14.70 -10.53 15.88
N ARG A 110 -13.61 -10.66 16.68
CA ARG A 110 -13.69 -11.20 18.04
C ARG A 110 -14.20 -10.16 19.03
N ALA A 111 -13.80 -8.90 18.85
CA ALA A 111 -14.24 -7.79 19.68
C ALA A 111 -15.51 -7.10 19.16
N GLN A 112 -16.06 -7.55 18.02
CA GLN A 112 -17.15 -6.88 17.27
C GLN A 112 -16.89 -5.38 17.06
N LYS A 113 -15.62 -5.00 16.82
CA LYS A 113 -15.22 -3.61 16.62
C LYS A 113 -14.75 -3.41 15.19
N VAL A 114 -15.40 -2.47 14.50
CA VAL A 114 -14.96 -1.96 13.21
C VAL A 114 -14.13 -0.70 13.48
N GLU A 115 -12.87 -0.69 13.04
CA GLU A 115 -12.04 0.50 13.14
C GLU A 115 -12.59 1.63 12.24
N SER A 116 -12.52 2.86 12.73
CA SER A 116 -12.88 4.04 11.94
C SER A 116 -12.12 4.07 10.60
N TYR A 117 -12.77 4.61 9.56
CA TYR A 117 -12.07 4.94 8.32
C TYR A 117 -11.02 6.01 8.49
N ARG A 118 -11.21 6.92 9.45
CA ARG A 118 -10.28 8.02 9.71
C ARG A 118 -9.18 7.52 10.63
N ASN A 119 -7.94 7.80 10.25
CA ASN A 119 -6.75 7.56 11.07
C ASN A 119 -6.57 6.10 11.54
N ASN A 120 -6.83 5.12 10.68
CA ASN A 120 -6.77 3.70 11.05
C ASN A 120 -5.34 3.21 11.36
N GLN A 121 -5.20 2.04 11.98
CA GLN A 121 -3.92 1.53 12.48
C GLN A 121 -2.89 1.40 11.35
N ARG A 122 -3.31 0.91 10.19
CA ARG A 122 -2.45 0.82 9.00
C ARG A 122 -1.98 2.19 8.53
N TYR A 123 -2.88 3.16 8.46
CA TYR A 123 -2.52 4.53 8.08
C TYR A 123 -1.51 5.14 9.05
N ARG A 124 -1.70 4.98 10.37
CA ARG A 124 -0.74 5.48 11.37
C ARG A 124 0.64 4.86 11.16
N LEU A 125 0.69 3.57 10.85
CA LEU A 125 1.93 2.88 10.55
C LEU A 125 2.57 3.35 9.24
N TYR A 126 1.79 3.53 8.16
CA TYR A 126 2.30 4.05 6.89
C TYR A 126 2.89 5.44 7.06
N ARG A 127 2.13 6.35 7.70
CA ARG A 127 2.55 7.73 7.98
C ARG A 127 3.85 7.78 8.78
N TYR A 128 4.04 6.85 9.71
CA TYR A 128 5.25 6.80 10.51
C TYR A 128 6.44 6.18 9.76
N HIS A 129 6.27 5.02 9.10
CA HIS A 129 7.38 4.23 8.58
C HIS A 129 7.80 4.58 7.14
N ILE A 130 6.86 4.89 6.25
CA ILE A 130 7.16 5.15 4.83
C ILE A 130 8.13 6.33 4.62
N PRO A 131 7.97 7.50 5.28
CA PRO A 131 8.91 8.60 5.08
C PRO A 131 10.34 8.26 5.55
N GLN A 132 10.47 7.43 6.58
CA GLN A 132 11.78 6.96 7.06
C GLN A 132 12.45 5.99 6.08
N LEU A 133 11.67 5.23 5.31
CA LEU A 133 12.16 4.24 4.34
C LEU A 133 12.56 4.86 2.99
N ILE A 134 11.72 5.75 2.47
CA ILE A 134 11.82 6.24 1.10
C ILE A 134 12.53 7.61 1.04
N GLY A 135 12.45 8.41 2.11
CA GLY A 135 12.98 9.78 2.13
C GLY A 135 12.26 10.71 1.14
N ASN A 136 12.69 11.98 1.10
CA ASN A 136 11.96 13.04 0.37
C ASN A 136 12.57 13.43 -0.99
N LYS A 137 13.64 12.74 -1.42
CA LYS A 137 14.40 13.10 -2.64
C LYS A 137 13.59 12.83 -3.90
N THR A 138 13.13 11.61 -4.09
CA THR A 138 12.37 11.20 -5.29
C THR A 138 10.88 11.50 -5.18
N PHE A 139 10.35 11.48 -3.96
CA PHE A 139 8.92 11.57 -3.72
C PHE A 139 8.54 12.77 -2.85
N MET A 140 7.45 13.41 -3.20
CA MET A 140 6.66 14.24 -2.29
C MET A 140 5.69 13.33 -1.53
N HIS A 141 5.69 13.45 -0.21
CA HIS A 141 4.84 12.64 0.67
C HIS A 141 3.55 13.39 0.99
N LYS A 142 2.41 12.74 0.82
CA LYS A 142 1.09 13.28 1.17
C LYS A 142 0.32 12.27 2.00
N SER A 143 -0.30 12.75 3.08
CA SER A 143 -1.06 11.91 3.98
C SER A 143 -2.47 12.44 4.10
N PHE A 144 -3.46 11.59 3.85
CA PHE A 144 -4.87 11.94 3.91
C PHE A 144 -5.51 11.17 5.07
N VAL A 145 -5.72 11.86 6.18
CA VAL A 145 -6.24 11.27 7.42
C VAL A 145 -7.65 10.73 7.21
N ASP A 146 -8.45 11.45 6.43
CA ASP A 146 -9.87 11.16 6.20
C ASP A 146 -10.06 9.86 5.43
N THR A 147 -9.21 9.59 4.45
CA THR A 147 -9.27 8.36 3.64
C THR A 147 -8.29 7.29 4.10
N SER A 148 -7.58 7.52 5.22
CA SER A 148 -6.50 6.65 5.72
C SER A 148 -5.53 6.22 4.61
N SER A 149 -5.14 7.18 3.78
CA SER A 149 -4.27 6.94 2.62
C SER A 149 -2.97 7.73 2.70
N TYR A 150 -1.92 7.14 2.15
CA TYR A 150 -0.59 7.74 2.10
C TYR A 150 -0.05 7.67 0.68
N LEU A 151 0.24 8.83 0.08
CA LEU A 151 0.74 8.94 -1.29
C LEU A 151 2.21 9.34 -1.32
N LEU A 152 2.91 8.76 -2.29
CA LEU A 152 4.25 9.07 -2.73
C LEU A 152 4.15 9.58 -4.17
N LEU A 153 4.11 10.90 -4.31
CA LEU A 153 4.05 11.55 -5.63
C LEU A 153 5.46 11.70 -6.16
N ASN A 154 5.74 11.06 -7.29
CA ASN A 154 7.05 11.09 -7.90
C ASN A 154 7.32 12.49 -8.46
N ARG A 155 8.45 13.09 -8.09
CA ARG A 155 8.82 14.43 -8.53
C ARG A 155 9.26 14.48 -10.00
N ASN A 156 9.51 13.31 -10.61
CA ASN A 156 10.05 13.19 -11.96
C ASN A 156 8.98 12.99 -13.04
N ILE A 157 7.68 13.07 -12.72
CA ILE A 157 6.54 12.75 -13.61
C ILE A 157 6.46 13.51 -14.94
N GLY A 158 7.33 14.51 -15.17
CA GLY A 158 7.29 15.33 -16.38
C GLY A 158 5.98 16.12 -16.50
N GLY A 159 5.74 17.05 -15.58
CA GLY A 159 4.52 17.85 -15.56
C GLY A 159 4.27 18.55 -14.22
N ASP A 160 3.09 19.14 -14.08
CA ASP A 160 2.67 19.79 -12.85
C ASP A 160 2.27 18.75 -11.79
N LEU A 161 2.98 18.77 -10.66
CA LEU A 161 2.79 17.81 -9.57
C LEU A 161 1.43 17.96 -8.87
N LYS A 162 0.85 19.16 -8.87
CA LYS A 162 -0.46 19.42 -8.27
C LYS A 162 -1.58 18.90 -9.17
N VAL A 163 -1.47 19.09 -10.48
CA VAL A 163 -2.39 18.49 -11.45
C VAL A 163 -2.36 16.96 -11.35
N HIS A 164 -1.17 16.38 -11.24
CA HIS A 164 -0.99 14.94 -11.07
C HIS A 164 -1.59 14.41 -9.76
N GLU A 165 -1.38 15.12 -8.65
CA GLU A 165 -2.01 14.81 -7.36
C GLU A 165 -3.54 14.78 -7.46
N ASN A 166 -4.12 15.79 -8.11
CA ASN A 166 -5.57 15.89 -8.28
C ASN A 166 -6.11 14.73 -9.13
N ASN A 167 -5.49 14.45 -10.28
CA ASN A 167 -5.88 13.32 -11.15
C ASN A 167 -5.82 11.96 -10.44
N ILE A 168 -4.74 11.71 -9.68
CA ILE A 168 -4.63 10.49 -8.87
C ILE A 168 -5.71 10.44 -7.80
N THR A 169 -5.97 11.56 -7.13
CA THR A 169 -6.96 11.62 -6.07
C THR A 169 -8.34 11.31 -6.61
N GLU A 170 -8.78 11.98 -7.69
CA GLU A 170 -10.06 11.73 -8.36
C GLU A 170 -10.20 10.26 -8.78
N MET A 171 -9.16 9.69 -9.42
CA MET A 171 -9.16 8.28 -9.80
C MET A 171 -9.28 7.34 -8.60
N ILE A 172 -8.61 7.64 -7.48
CA ILE A 172 -8.72 6.83 -6.24
C ILE A 172 -10.15 6.87 -5.72
N ILE A 173 -10.81 8.03 -5.73
CA ILE A 173 -12.19 8.21 -5.28
C ILE A 173 -13.14 7.32 -6.08
N GLU A 174 -13.00 7.34 -7.41
CA GLU A 174 -13.83 6.53 -8.32
C GLU A 174 -13.56 5.03 -8.18
N THR A 175 -12.29 4.66 -8.02
CA THR A 175 -11.87 3.25 -7.99
C THR A 175 -12.17 2.56 -6.67
N TYR A 176 -12.21 3.33 -5.58
CA TYR A 176 -12.32 2.82 -4.21
C TYR A 176 -13.45 3.48 -3.41
N PRO A 177 -14.71 3.36 -3.85
CA PRO A 177 -15.84 4.00 -3.17
C PRO A 177 -15.97 3.54 -1.71
N ASP A 178 -15.66 2.28 -1.41
CA ASP A 178 -15.75 1.73 -0.04
C ASP A 178 -14.73 2.34 0.95
N LEU A 179 -13.61 2.88 0.44
CA LEU A 179 -12.63 3.60 1.27
C LEU A 179 -13.15 4.97 1.69
N LEU A 180 -14.17 5.46 0.99
CA LEU A 180 -14.78 6.76 1.17
C LEU A 180 -16.21 6.73 1.69
N ASN A 181 -16.76 5.56 2.10
CA ASN A 181 -18.10 5.48 2.70
C ASN A 181 -18.28 6.51 3.83
N LEU A 182 -18.79 7.68 3.41
CA LEU A 182 -19.40 8.80 4.11
C LEU A 182 -20.85 8.44 4.35
#